data_AF-A0A7D4BPF6-F1
#
_entry.id   AF-A0A7D4BPF6-F1
#
_cell.length_a   1.000
_cell.length_b   1.000
_cell.length_c   1.000
_cell.angle_alpha   90.00
_cell.angle_beta   90.00
_cell.angle_gamma   90.00
#
_symmetry.space_group_name_H-M   'P 1'
#
loop_
_entity.id
_entity.type
_entity.pdbx_description
1 polymer ?
#
loop_
_entity_poly.entity_id
_entity_poly.type
_entity_poly.pdbx_seq_one_letter_code
_entity_poly.pdbx_strand_id
1 'polypeptide(L)'
;MFLHGIPLVYFIQQFPCLSSSGKGLRKSPTKRRDARRLSELVGFEPVHLLRSTKEYALSECVRECFQFGDVVLAFPHVGYPRVQLSPREWGVRNLNVFDASWAVTTRMDAKRWIQQRMEKFPVLYVHHKNNRLVMNTNRRFFYP
;
A
#
# COMPACT_ATOMS: atom_id res chain seq x y z
N MET A 1 -0.85 -0.27 -12.38
CA MET A 1 -1.41 -0.05 -11.03
C MET A 1 -0.25 0.04 -10.04
N PHE A 2 -0.39 0.86 -9.00
CA PHE A 2 0.58 1.02 -7.93
C PHE A 2 -0.02 0.50 -6.63
N LEU A 3 0.77 -0.18 -5.81
CA LEU A 3 0.31 -0.84 -4.59
C LEU A 3 1.16 -0.40 -3.42
N HIS A 4 0.51 -0.08 -2.31
CA HIS A 4 1.17 0.31 -1.07
C HIS A 4 0.71 -0.59 0.07
N GLY A 5 1.66 -1.30 0.69
CA GLY A 5 1.44 -2.08 1.89
C GLY A 5 1.69 -1.26 3.15
N ILE A 6 0.73 -1.26 4.07
CA ILE A 6 0.77 -0.46 5.30
C ILE A 6 0.12 -1.22 6.47
N PRO A 7 0.72 -1.22 7.66
CA PRO A 7 0.06 -1.73 8.87
C PRO A 7 -1.14 -0.85 9.24
N LEU A 8 -2.25 -1.48 9.65
CA LEU A 8 -3.51 -0.80 9.95
C LEU A 8 -3.32 0.36 10.93
N VAL A 9 -2.50 0.16 11.97
CA VAL A 9 -2.21 1.22 12.96
C VAL A 9 -1.68 2.50 12.32
N TYR A 10 -0.77 2.38 11.35
CA TYR A 10 -0.21 3.54 10.66
C TYR A 10 -1.18 4.08 9.62
N PHE A 11 -1.96 3.22 8.98
CA PHE A 11 -3.02 3.66 8.08
C PHE A 11 -4.03 4.55 8.80
N ILE A 12 -4.51 4.12 9.98
CA ILE A 12 -5.44 4.89 10.82
C ILE A 12 -4.82 6.22 11.24
N GLN A 13 -3.56 6.21 11.68
CA GLN A 13 -2.87 7.42 12.16
C GLN A 13 -2.65 8.47 11.07
N GLN A 14 -2.46 8.04 9.82
CA GLN A 14 -2.13 8.92 8.70
C GLN A 14 -3.33 9.22 7.80
N PHE A 15 -4.49 8.62 8.04
CA PHE A 15 -5.67 8.88 7.22
C PHE A 15 -6.08 10.36 7.29
N PRO A 16 -6.40 11.02 6.15
CA PRO A 16 -6.52 10.46 4.79
C PRO A 16 -5.27 10.59 3.90
N CYS A 17 -4.15 11.09 4.42
CA CYS A 17 -2.95 11.41 3.64
C CYS A 17 -1.72 10.66 4.17
N LEU A 18 -1.28 9.63 3.45
CA LEU A 18 -0.11 8.85 3.83
C LEU A 18 1.16 9.61 3.50
N SER A 19 2.07 9.67 4.46
CA SER A 19 3.39 10.28 4.28
C SER A 19 4.46 9.49 5.02
N SER A 20 5.67 9.50 4.47
CA SER A 20 6.85 8.88 5.09
C SER A 20 7.34 9.63 6.35
N SER A 21 6.85 10.86 6.56
CA SER A 21 7.35 11.85 7.52
C SER A 21 6.93 11.58 8.97
N GLY A 22 6.29 10.43 9.24
CA GLY A 22 5.83 10.06 10.57
C GLY A 22 6.96 9.67 11.52
N LYS A 23 7.09 10.42 12.61
CA LYS A 23 7.94 10.16 13.81
C LYS A 23 7.69 8.80 14.51
N GLY A 24 6.79 7.95 14.00
CA GLY A 24 6.27 6.76 14.68
C GLY A 24 6.91 5.42 14.32
N LEU A 25 7.61 5.29 13.18
CA LEU A 25 8.34 4.06 12.88
C LEU A 25 9.74 4.12 13.50
N ARG A 26 10.04 3.23 14.45
CA ARG A 26 11.43 2.87 14.78
C ARG A 26 12.08 2.29 13.52
N LYS A 27 12.55 3.16 12.63
CA LYS A 27 13.30 2.79 11.43
C LYS A 27 14.61 2.16 11.87
N SER A 28 14.91 0.96 11.40
CA SER A 28 16.21 0.33 11.63
C SER A 28 17.33 1.24 11.11
N PRO A 29 18.57 1.12 11.62
CA PRO A 29 19.69 1.95 11.16
C PRO A 29 19.89 1.92 9.64
N THR A 30 19.61 0.78 8.99
CA THR A 30 19.62 0.63 7.53
C THR A 30 18.51 1.43 6.87
N LYS A 31 17.25 1.31 7.34
CA LYS A 31 16.12 2.11 6.82
C LYS A 31 16.32 3.61 7.01
N ARG A 32 17.00 4.05 8.08
CA ARG A 32 17.36 5.46 8.28
C ARG A 32 18.43 5.96 7.32
N ARG A 33 19.43 5.14 7.00
CA ARG A 33 20.45 5.50 6.00
C ARG A 33 19.83 5.60 4.61
N ASP A 34 18.99 4.64 4.26
CA ASP A 34 18.28 4.64 2.99
C ASP A 34 17.33 5.84 2.86
N ALA A 35 16.53 6.12 3.90
CA ALA A 35 15.69 7.31 3.96
C ALA A 35 16.47 8.63 3.83
N ARG A 36 17.64 8.74 4.49
CA ARG A 36 18.51 9.93 4.35
C ARG A 36 19.05 10.05 2.93
N ARG A 37 19.58 8.97 2.37
CA ARG A 37 20.10 8.96 1.00
C ARG A 37 19.03 9.32 -0.02
N LEU A 38 17.81 8.80 0.13
CA LEU A 38 16.68 9.15 -0.72
C LEU A 38 16.29 10.61 -0.55
N SER A 39 16.20 11.11 0.69
CA SER A 39 15.92 12.53 0.94
C SER A 39 16.97 13.47 0.33
N GLU A 40 18.25 13.06 0.34
CA GLU A 40 19.33 13.81 -0.31
C GLU A 40 19.24 13.77 -1.85
N LEU A 41 18.83 12.63 -2.43
CA LEU A 41 18.73 12.45 -3.88
C LEU A 41 17.46 13.06 -4.50
N VAL A 42 16.33 12.99 -3.81
CA VAL A 42 15.02 13.38 -4.36
C VAL A 42 14.35 14.54 -3.62
N GLY A 43 14.97 15.06 -2.55
CA GLY A 43 14.48 16.19 -1.77
C GLY A 43 13.37 15.87 -0.75
N PHE A 44 12.97 14.59 -0.64
CA PHE A 44 12.00 14.12 0.36
C PHE A 44 12.16 12.62 0.65
N GLU A 45 11.68 12.14 1.79
CA GLU A 45 11.56 10.70 2.03
C GLU A 45 10.31 10.17 1.32
N PRO A 46 10.39 9.18 0.42
CA PRO A 46 9.22 8.74 -0.34
C PRO A 46 8.30 7.79 0.44
N VAL A 47 7.01 7.83 0.13
CA VAL A 47 6.09 6.71 0.32
C VAL A 47 6.34 5.73 -0.83
N HIS A 48 6.71 4.50 -0.48
CA HIS A 48 7.11 3.45 -1.41
C HIS A 48 5.88 2.70 -1.94
N LEU A 49 5.83 2.50 -3.25
CA LEU A 49 4.80 1.74 -3.94
C LEU A 49 5.43 0.71 -4.88
N LEU A 50 4.86 -0.49 -4.93
CA LEU A 50 5.14 -1.47 -5.96
C LEU A 50 4.26 -1.22 -7.19
N ARG A 51 4.84 -1.23 -8.39
CA ARG A 51 4.10 -1.08 -9.64
C ARG A 51 3.92 -2.44 -10.31
N SER A 52 2.68 -2.84 -10.51
CA SER A 52 2.39 -4.02 -11.34
C SER A 52 2.64 -3.72 -12.82
N THR A 53 3.32 -4.64 -13.48
CA THR A 53 3.63 -4.66 -14.92
C THR A 53 3.30 -6.03 -15.52
N LYS A 54 3.56 -6.25 -16.81
CA LYS A 54 3.37 -7.57 -17.43
C LYS A 54 4.33 -8.62 -16.84
N GLU A 55 5.53 -8.20 -16.49
CA GLU A 55 6.61 -9.00 -15.92
C GLU A 55 6.54 -9.09 -14.40
N TYR A 56 5.64 -8.33 -13.77
CA TYR A 56 5.45 -8.29 -12.33
C TYR A 56 3.95 -8.22 -11.99
N ALA A 57 3.37 -9.42 -11.87
CA ALA A 57 1.93 -9.61 -11.79
C ALA A 57 1.32 -8.96 -10.54
N LEU A 58 0.06 -8.54 -10.66
CA LEU A 58 -0.67 -7.88 -9.58
C LEU A 58 -0.75 -8.74 -8.31
N SER A 59 -0.97 -10.05 -8.46
CA SER A 59 -1.02 -11.00 -7.35
C SER A 59 0.31 -11.07 -6.59
N GLU A 60 1.43 -10.99 -7.32
CA GLU A 60 2.76 -10.98 -6.72
C GLU A 60 3.04 -9.66 -6.00
N CYS A 61 2.66 -8.53 -6.59
CA CYS A 61 2.74 -7.22 -5.93
C CYS A 61 1.96 -7.22 -4.60
N VAL A 62 0.72 -7.74 -4.60
CA VAL A 62 -0.11 -7.82 -3.38
C VAL A 62 0.58 -8.67 -2.32
N ARG A 63 1.10 -9.85 -2.70
CA ARG A 63 1.82 -10.75 -1.80
C ARG A 63 3.05 -10.07 -1.18
N GLU A 64 3.83 -9.35 -1.98
CA GLU A 64 5.00 -8.62 -1.49
C GLU A 64 4.61 -7.41 -0.63
N CYS A 65 3.55 -6.68 -0.98
CA CYS A 65 3.03 -5.58 -0.14
C CYS A 65 2.64 -6.06 1.27
N PHE A 66 2.14 -7.29 1.42
CA PHE A 66 1.83 -7.87 2.73
C PHE A 66 3.06 -8.14 3.61
N GLN A 67 4.29 -8.09 3.08
CA GLN A 67 5.51 -8.12 3.91
C GLN A 67 5.70 -6.81 4.69
N PHE A 68 5.04 -5.72 4.26
CA PHE A 68 5.18 -4.40 4.87
C PHE A 68 4.00 -4.02 5.77
N GLY A 69 2.86 -4.72 5.67
CA GLY A 69 1.66 -4.42 6.43
C GLY A 69 0.54 -5.43 6.22
N ASP A 70 -0.60 -5.17 6.83
CA ASP A 70 -1.82 -6.01 6.80
C ASP A 70 -2.93 -5.38 5.96
N VAL A 71 -2.72 -4.17 5.43
CA VAL A 71 -3.57 -3.49 4.46
C VAL A 71 -2.74 -3.16 3.22
N VAL A 72 -3.30 -3.45 2.05
CA VAL A 72 -2.73 -3.04 0.76
C VAL A 72 -3.74 -2.16 0.04
N LEU A 73 -3.32 -0.95 -0.29
CA LEU A 73 -4.09 0.01 -1.08
C LEU A 73 -3.61 -0.02 -2.53
N ALA A 74 -4.55 -0.01 -3.46
CA ALA A 74 -4.26 -0.04 -4.89
C ALA A 74 -4.67 1.26 -5.58
N PHE A 75 -3.71 1.89 -6.24
CA PHE A 75 -3.85 3.17 -6.91
C PHE A 75 -3.74 2.97 -8.43
N PRO A 76 -4.72 3.44 -9.23
CA PRO A 76 -4.66 3.31 -10.68
C PRO A 76 -3.53 4.17 -11.25
N HIS A 77 -3.30 5.34 -10.65
CA HIS A 77 -2.22 6.27 -10.93
C HIS A 77 -1.68 6.85 -9.63
N VAL A 78 -0.47 7.40 -9.68
CA VAL A 78 0.10 8.20 -8.58
C VAL A 78 0.56 9.55 -9.12
N GLY A 79 0.30 10.61 -8.35
CA GLY A 79 0.60 11.99 -8.73
C GLY A 79 2.09 12.29 -8.83
N TYR A 80 2.41 13.48 -9.35
CA TYR A 80 3.77 14.04 -9.37
C TYR A 80 3.99 14.94 -8.13
N PRO A 81 5.23 15.07 -7.64
CA PRO A 81 6.44 14.39 -8.10
C PRO A 81 6.45 12.91 -7.71
N ARG A 82 6.81 12.06 -8.67
CA ARG A 82 7.06 10.63 -8.46
C ARG A 82 8.45 10.30 -8.98
N VAL A 83 9.15 9.43 -8.28
CA VAL A 83 10.50 8.99 -8.63
C VAL A 83 10.53 7.48 -8.72
N GLN A 84 11.21 6.95 -9.72
CA GLN A 84 11.45 5.53 -9.81
C GLN A 84 12.64 5.16 -8.92
N LEU A 85 12.39 4.33 -7.91
CA LEU A 85 13.41 3.89 -6.95
C LEU A 85 14.10 2.60 -7.41
N SER A 86 13.35 1.74 -8.10
CA SER A 86 13.84 0.51 -8.72
C SER A 86 12.96 0.13 -9.92
N PRO A 87 13.26 -0.94 -10.69
CA PRO A 87 12.40 -1.37 -11.80
C PRO A 87 10.93 -1.59 -11.41
N ARG A 88 10.68 -2.01 -10.17
CA ARG A 88 9.33 -2.34 -9.66
C ARG A 88 8.80 -1.33 -8.64
N GLU A 89 9.65 -0.42 -8.16
CA GLU A 89 9.34 0.42 -7.02
C GLU A 89 9.36 1.91 -7.37
N TRP A 90 8.34 2.61 -6.88
CA TRP A 90 8.13 4.03 -7.09
C TRP A 90 7.94 4.73 -5.76
N GLY A 91 8.47 5.95 -5.68
CA GLY A 91 8.36 6.83 -4.52
C GLY A 91 7.54 8.07 -4.86
N VAL A 92 6.62 8.44 -3.97
CA VAL A 92 5.91 9.73 -4.02
C VAL A 92 5.95 10.40 -2.67
N ARG A 93 5.79 11.72 -2.62
CA ARG A 93 5.88 12.44 -1.35
C ARG A 93 4.76 12.06 -0.39
N ASN A 94 3.53 12.11 -0.89
CA ASN A 94 2.33 11.79 -0.16
C ASN A 94 1.38 10.96 -1.04
N LEU A 95 0.51 10.16 -0.42
CA LEU A 95 -0.62 9.52 -1.09
C LEU A 95 -1.92 10.00 -0.46
N ASN A 96 -2.83 10.51 -1.28
CA ASN A 96 -4.21 10.69 -0.87
C ASN A 96 -4.93 9.33 -0.95
N VAL A 97 -5.43 8.84 0.17
CA VAL A 97 -6.08 7.52 0.27
C VAL A 97 -7.32 7.43 -0.62
N PHE A 98 -7.99 8.56 -0.86
CA PHE A 98 -9.17 8.61 -1.74
C PHE A 98 -8.85 8.38 -3.22
N ASP A 99 -7.58 8.46 -3.63
CA ASP A 99 -7.16 8.15 -5.00
C ASP A 99 -7.03 6.63 -5.23
N ALA A 100 -7.12 5.82 -4.17
CA ALA A 100 -7.14 4.37 -4.29
C ALA A 100 -8.43 3.92 -4.98
N SER A 101 -8.36 2.84 -5.76
CA SER A 101 -9.54 2.21 -6.38
C SER A 101 -10.09 1.04 -5.57
N TRP A 102 -9.25 0.38 -4.78
CA TRP A 102 -9.65 -0.72 -3.90
C TRP A 102 -8.57 -0.98 -2.84
N ALA A 103 -8.95 -1.76 -1.82
CA ALA A 103 -8.03 -2.30 -0.84
C ALA A 103 -8.17 -3.80 -0.67
N VAL A 104 -7.10 -4.45 -0.23
CA VAL A 104 -7.13 -5.83 0.25
C VAL A 104 -6.46 -5.89 1.62
N THR A 105 -7.03 -6.69 2.52
CA THR A 105 -6.52 -6.82 3.88
C THR A 105 -6.64 -8.24 4.40
N THR A 106 -5.71 -8.63 5.27
CA THR A 106 -5.75 -9.87 6.03
C THR A 106 -6.52 -9.75 7.35
N ARG A 107 -7.07 -8.57 7.63
CA ARG A 107 -7.70 -8.22 8.91
C ARG A 107 -9.15 -7.78 8.75
N MET A 108 -10.03 -8.39 9.54
CA MET A 108 -11.47 -8.08 9.48
C MET A 108 -11.79 -6.71 10.07
N ASP A 109 -11.08 -6.31 11.13
CA ASP A 109 -11.22 -4.98 11.74
C ASP A 109 -10.72 -3.87 10.79
N ALA A 110 -9.63 -4.10 10.05
CA ALA A 110 -9.19 -3.21 8.97
C ALA A 110 -10.28 -3.03 7.92
N LYS A 111 -10.88 -4.13 7.43
CA LYS A 111 -11.97 -4.06 6.46
C LYS A 111 -13.14 -3.20 6.95
N ARG A 112 -13.62 -3.46 8.17
CA ARG A 112 -14.71 -2.69 8.78
C ARG A 112 -14.36 -1.21 8.91
N TRP A 113 -13.16 -0.92 9.40
CA TRP A 113 -12.70 0.46 9.60
C TRP A 113 -12.65 1.25 8.29
N ILE A 114 -12.17 0.64 7.20
CA ILE A 114 -12.11 1.26 5.87
C ILE A 114 -13.51 1.51 5.33
N GLN A 115 -14.39 0.49 5.39
CA GLN A 115 -15.75 0.60 4.88
C GLN A 115 -16.61 1.64 5.62
N GLN A 116 -16.28 1.93 6.88
CA GLN A 116 -16.93 3.01 7.65
C GLN A 116 -16.51 4.42 7.20
N ARG A 117 -15.34 4.57 6.57
CA ARG A 117 -14.74 5.88 6.22
C ARG A 117 -14.75 6.19 4.73
N MET A 118 -14.73 5.15 3.90
CA MET A 118 -14.74 5.25 2.45
C MET A 118 -15.98 4.53 1.95
N GLU A 119 -17.07 5.30 1.81
CA GLU A 119 -18.35 4.75 1.37
C GLU A 119 -18.21 4.07 0.00
N LYS A 120 -18.80 2.88 -0.16
CA LYS A 120 -18.75 2.07 -1.40
C LYS A 120 -17.35 1.67 -1.88
N PHE A 121 -16.30 1.94 -1.12
CA PHE A 121 -14.94 1.57 -1.48
C PHE A 121 -14.76 0.04 -1.42
N PRO A 122 -14.30 -0.61 -2.51
CA PRO A 122 -14.11 -2.05 -2.52
C PRO A 122 -12.99 -2.49 -1.57
N VAL A 123 -13.33 -3.33 -0.59
CA VAL A 123 -12.36 -3.92 0.34
C VAL A 123 -12.47 -5.44 0.36
N LEU A 124 -11.40 -6.09 -0.10
CA LEU A 124 -11.27 -7.54 -0.14
C LEU A 124 -10.64 -8.04 1.16
N TYR A 125 -11.25 -9.05 1.77
CA TYR A 125 -10.67 -9.76 2.90
C TYR A 125 -10.08 -11.09 2.42
N VAL A 126 -8.79 -11.28 2.70
CA VAL A 126 -8.05 -12.50 2.36
C VAL A 126 -7.53 -13.15 3.64
N HIS A 127 -7.41 -14.47 3.64
CA HIS A 127 -6.72 -15.20 4.69
C HIS A 127 -5.58 -16.00 4.08
N HIS A 128 -4.52 -16.19 4.85
CA HIS A 128 -3.45 -17.09 4.45
C HIS A 128 -3.91 -18.54 4.68
N LYS A 129 -3.86 -19.36 3.63
CA LYS A 129 -4.02 -20.81 3.73
C LYS A 129 -2.89 -21.47 2.95
N ASN A 130 -2.08 -22.29 3.62
CA ASN A 130 -0.94 -23.00 3.01
C ASN A 130 -0.01 -22.08 2.18
N ASN A 131 0.38 -20.93 2.75
CA ASN A 131 1.22 -19.92 2.11
C ASN A 131 0.64 -19.29 0.81
N ARG A 132 -0.66 -19.46 0.56
CA ARG A 132 -1.41 -18.80 -0.52
C ARG A 132 -2.43 -17.83 0.06
N LEU A 133 -2.64 -16.71 -0.62
CA LEU A 133 -3.73 -15.78 -0.32
C LEU A 133 -5.03 -16.39 -0.84
N VAL A 134 -5.95 -16.71 0.06
CA VAL A 134 -7.28 -17.20 -0.28
C VAL A 134 -8.29 -16.11 0.00
N MET A 135 -9.04 -15.72 -1.04
CA MET A 135 -10.15 -14.80 -0.87
C MET A 135 -11.28 -15.49 -0.13
N ASN A 136 -11.84 -14.81 0.86
CA ASN A 136 -13.10 -15.25 1.46
C ASN A 136 -14.25 -14.79 0.53
N THR A 137 -14.55 -15.59 -0.49
CA THR A 137 -15.55 -15.27 -1.51
C THR A 137 -16.96 -15.57 -1.00
N ASN A 138 -17.53 -14.66 -0.22
CA ASN A 138 -18.99 -14.59 -0.06
C ASN A 138 -19.68 -13.68 -1.10
N ARG A 139 -18.94 -13.10 -2.07
CA ARG A 139 -19.51 -12.38 -3.21
C ARG A 139 -18.67 -12.58 -4.48
N ARG A 140 -19.34 -13.00 -5.57
CA ARG A 140 -18.83 -12.95 -6.94
C ARG A 140 -18.68 -11.49 -7.32
N PHE A 141 -17.48 -11.04 -7.67
CA PHE A 141 -17.29 -9.76 -8.34
C PHE A 141 -17.31 -10.03 -9.83
N PHE A 142 -18.34 -9.52 -10.51
CA PHE A 142 -18.34 -9.30 -11.94
C PHE A 142 -17.44 -8.10 -12.21
N TYR A 143 -16.43 -8.27 -13.05
CA TYR A 143 -15.86 -7.14 -13.79
C TYR A 143 -16.56 -7.10 -15.17
N PRO A 144 -16.95 -5.92 -15.66
CA PRO A 144 -17.27 -5.75 -17.08
C PRO A 144 -16.03 -5.95 -17.96
#